data_AF-A0A7L4ZBK2-F1
#
_entry.id   AF-A0A7L4ZBK2-F1
#
_cell.length_a   1.000
_cell.length_b   1.000
_cell.length_c   1.000
_cell.angle_alpha   90.00
_cell.angle_beta   90.00
_cell.angle_gamma   90.00
#
_symmetry.space_group_name_H-M   'P 1'
#
loop_
_entity.id
_entity.type
_entity.pdbx_description
1 polymer ?
#
loop_
_entity_poly.entity_id
_entity_poly.type
_entity_poly.pdbx_seq_one_letter_code
_entity_poly.pdbx_strand_id
1 'polypeptide(L)'
;MAAEHQNAERERLGPAWADSDLVFARDGFKLYRGEAGGPQDPEKVSARWRTLRTRFHLPEDFRIHDWRHSKVTNDLEAGENPVEVSANVRHHSPGYTMARYGHSRKDGARRLAASGAGRLGLSSLV
;
A
#
# COMPACT_ATOMS: atom_id res chain seq x y z
N MET A 1 -4.99 17.58 5.23
CA MET A 1 -5.08 16.46 6.21
C MET A 1 -3.74 16.07 6.83
N ALA A 2 -2.81 15.42 6.12
CA ALA A 2 -1.52 14.99 6.74
C ALA A 2 -0.66 16.17 7.23
N ALA A 3 -0.50 17.20 6.39
CA ALA A 3 0.23 18.41 6.75
C ALA A 3 -0.40 19.19 7.92
N GLU A 4 -1.73 19.29 7.95
CA GLU A 4 -2.46 19.95 9.06
C GLU A 4 -2.24 19.21 10.38
N HIS A 5 -2.31 17.87 10.36
CA HIS A 5 -2.06 17.06 11.55
C HIS A 5 -0.61 17.18 12.02
N GLN A 6 0.35 17.15 11.09
CA GLN A 6 1.77 17.32 11.42
C GLN A 6 2.07 18.72 11.97
N ASN A 7 1.44 19.76 11.44
CA ASN A 7 1.57 21.12 11.96
C ASN A 7 1.04 21.22 13.39
N ALA A 8 -0.12 20.61 13.69
CA ALA A 8 -0.67 20.56 15.03
C ALA A 8 0.25 19.80 16.01
N GLU A 9 0.87 18.70 15.58
CA GLU A 9 1.85 17.98 16.38
C GLU A 9 3.12 18.79 16.63
N ARG A 10 3.61 19.51 15.62
CA ARG A 10 4.75 20.43 15.76
C ARG A 10 4.47 21.52 16.78
N GLU A 11 3.30 22.13 16.74
CA GLU A 11 2.86 23.13 17.72
C GLU A 11 2.75 22.54 19.12
N ARG A 12 2.15 21.35 19.25
CA ARG A 12 1.94 20.66 20.53
C ARG A 12 3.25 20.21 21.19
N LEU A 13 4.21 19.76 20.39
CA LEU A 13 5.49 19.20 20.89
C LEU A 13 6.57 20.27 21.05
N GLY A 14 6.45 21.40 20.35
CA GLY A 14 7.31 22.56 20.50
C GLY A 14 8.81 22.20 20.40
N PRO A 15 9.63 22.46 21.44
CA PRO A 15 11.08 22.19 21.40
C PRO A 15 11.47 20.72 21.18
N ALA A 16 10.58 19.76 21.47
CA ALA A 16 10.84 18.34 21.24
C ALA A 16 10.74 17.93 19.76
N TRP A 17 10.25 18.83 18.89
CA TRP A 17 10.11 18.60 17.46
C TRP A 17 11.40 18.94 16.71
N ALA A 18 12.06 17.94 16.15
CA ALA A 18 13.19 18.13 15.23
C ALA A 18 12.70 18.25 13.79
N ASP A 19 12.73 19.47 13.22
CA ASP A 19 12.32 19.65 11.83
C ASP A 19 13.30 18.97 10.88
N SER A 20 12.77 18.10 10.01
CA SER A 20 13.54 17.24 9.10
C SER A 20 12.97 17.26 7.68
N ASP A 21 12.05 18.20 7.37
CA ASP A 21 11.40 18.32 6.06
C ASP A 21 10.73 17.02 5.56
N LEU A 22 10.18 16.24 6.50
CA LEU A 22 9.51 14.98 6.21
C LEU A 22 8.00 15.19 6.04
N VAL A 23 7.41 14.58 5.02
CA VAL A 23 5.94 14.55 4.82
C VAL A 23 5.22 13.76 5.92
N PHE A 24 5.89 12.76 6.49
CA PHE A 24 5.41 11.95 7.60
C PHE A 24 6.51 11.86 8.67
N ALA A 25 6.62 12.92 9.47
CA ALA A 25 7.51 12.96 10.61
C ALA A 25 7.00 12.09 11.78
N ARG A 26 7.92 11.62 12.62
CA ARG A 26 7.63 10.95 13.88
C ARG A 26 6.87 11.90 14.81
N ASP A 27 5.66 11.51 15.18
CA ASP A 27 4.80 12.26 16.09
C ASP A 27 5.02 11.85 17.56
N GLY A 28 4.18 12.34 18.47
CA GLY A 28 4.28 12.03 19.90
C GLY A 28 3.92 10.60 20.31
N PHE A 29 3.56 9.70 19.40
CA PHE A 29 3.06 8.37 19.76
C PHE A 29 4.16 7.45 20.28
N LYS A 30 4.07 7.05 21.56
CA LYS A 30 4.96 6.07 22.20
C LYS A 30 6.45 6.39 21.96
N LEU A 31 6.81 7.67 22.03
CA LEU A 31 8.17 8.16 21.84
C LEU A 31 9.14 7.42 22.76
N TYR A 32 10.26 6.99 22.19
CA TYR A 32 11.39 6.46 22.93
C TYR A 32 12.44 7.58 22.99
N ARG A 33 12.90 7.93 24.21
CA ARG A 33 13.84 9.04 24.50
C ARG A 33 13.34 10.47 24.24
N GLY A 34 12.08 10.65 23.82
CA GLY A 34 11.42 11.96 23.78
C GLY A 34 11.63 12.79 22.51
N GLU A 35 12.28 12.26 21.47
CA GLU A 35 12.56 12.98 20.22
C GLU A 35 11.44 12.75 19.18
N ALA A 36 10.84 13.84 18.69
CA ALA A 36 9.85 13.87 17.60
C ALA A 36 10.41 14.57 16.34
N GLY A 37 9.67 14.56 15.24
CA GLY A 37 10.02 15.26 14.00
C GLY A 37 10.90 14.47 13.02
N GLY A 38 11.74 13.54 13.51
CA GLY A 38 12.59 12.68 12.69
C GLY A 38 11.85 11.52 11.97
N PRO A 39 12.59 10.57 11.36
CA PRO A 39 11.99 9.44 10.65
C PRO A 39 11.12 8.56 11.54
N GLN A 40 9.99 8.09 11.00
CA GLN A 40 9.12 7.12 11.67
C GLN A 40 9.88 5.83 11.99
N ASP A 41 9.63 5.28 13.18
CA ASP A 41 10.15 3.97 13.58
C ASP A 41 9.19 2.87 13.05
N PRO A 42 9.67 1.93 12.22
CA PRO A 42 8.83 0.85 11.67
C PRO A 42 8.11 0.01 12.72
N GLU A 43 8.72 -0.17 13.89
CA GLU A 43 8.10 -0.92 14.99
C GLU A 43 6.94 -0.14 15.61
N LYS A 44 7.08 1.18 15.74
CA LYS A 44 6.02 2.06 16.26
C LYS A 44 4.85 2.18 15.30
N VAL A 45 5.14 2.24 14.00
CA VAL A 45 4.13 2.19 12.94
C VAL A 45 3.36 0.88 13.01
N SER A 46 4.07 -0.25 13.14
CA SER A 46 3.46 -1.58 13.32
C SER A 46 2.65 -1.68 14.61
N ALA A 47 3.14 -1.12 15.72
CA ALA A 47 2.42 -1.09 16.99
C ALA A 47 1.14 -0.25 16.92
N ARG A 48 1.17 0.89 16.23
CA ARG A 48 -0.01 1.73 15.99
C ARG A 48 -1.06 0.96 15.18
N TRP A 49 -0.62 0.26 14.14
CA TRP A 49 -1.51 -0.61 13.36
C TRP A 49 -2.16 -1.69 14.22
N ARG A 50 -1.40 -2.39 15.08
CA ARG A 50 -1.98 -3.39 16.00
C ARG A 50 -3.09 -2.80 16.86
N THR A 51 -2.88 -1.61 17.43
CA THR A 51 -3.91 -0.90 18.22
C THR A 51 -5.17 -0.59 17.40
N LEU A 52 -5.01 -0.08 16.18
CA LEU A 52 -6.15 0.23 15.30
C LEU A 52 -6.90 -1.04 14.87
N ARG A 53 -6.17 -2.07 14.46
CA ARG A 53 -6.71 -3.37 14.05
C ARG A 53 -7.58 -4.00 15.14
N THR A 54 -7.09 -4.01 16.39
CA THR A 54 -7.87 -4.49 17.54
C THR A 54 -9.11 -3.63 17.77
N ARG A 55 -9.00 -2.30 17.69
CA ARG A 55 -10.14 -1.38 17.84
C ARG A 55 -11.23 -1.59 16.77
N PHE A 56 -10.83 -1.98 15.57
CA PHE A 56 -11.75 -2.26 14.46
C PHE A 56 -12.20 -3.72 14.38
N HIS A 57 -11.83 -4.56 15.35
CA HIS A 57 -12.17 -5.99 15.36
C HIS A 57 -11.74 -6.73 14.07
N LEU A 58 -10.61 -6.34 13.50
CA LEU A 58 -10.05 -6.97 12.31
C LEU A 58 -9.27 -8.26 12.67
N PRO A 59 -9.09 -9.19 11.72
CA PRO A 59 -8.36 -10.44 11.96
C PRO A 59 -6.94 -10.24 12.50
N GLU A 60 -6.53 -11.15 13.39
CA GLU A 60 -5.21 -11.12 14.05
C GLU A 60 -4.03 -11.37 13.09
N ASP A 61 -4.29 -11.88 11.89
CA ASP A 61 -3.30 -12.09 10.83
C ASP A 61 -3.26 -10.93 9.82
N PHE A 62 -4.16 -9.93 9.92
CA PHE A 62 -4.16 -8.77 9.05
C PHE A 62 -3.08 -7.74 9.47
N ARG A 63 -1.92 -7.83 8.83
CA ARG A 63 -0.72 -7.01 9.09
C ARG A 63 -0.75 -5.73 8.28
N ILE A 64 0.06 -4.75 8.69
CA ILE A 64 0.17 -3.47 7.99
C ILE A 64 0.62 -3.62 6.52
N HIS A 65 1.47 -4.61 6.22
CA HIS A 65 1.93 -4.89 4.86
C HIS A 65 0.81 -5.44 3.97
N ASP A 66 -0.27 -5.95 4.54
CA ASP A 66 -1.37 -6.49 3.77
C ASP A 66 -2.16 -5.37 3.07
N TRP A 67 -2.13 -4.13 3.58
CA TRP A 67 -2.63 -2.96 2.84
C TRP A 67 -1.91 -2.74 1.51
N ARG A 68 -0.59 -2.93 1.50
CA ARG A 68 0.21 -2.85 0.27
C ARG A 68 -0.13 -4.00 -0.67
N HIS A 69 -0.35 -5.20 -0.15
CA HIS A 69 -0.84 -6.33 -0.96
C HIS A 69 -2.22 -6.02 -1.57
N SER A 70 -3.17 -5.52 -0.77
CA SER A 70 -4.50 -5.13 -1.24
C SER A 70 -4.46 -4.06 -2.31
N LYS A 71 -3.64 -3.02 -2.16
CA LYS A 71 -3.46 -1.98 -3.19
C LYS A 71 -2.99 -2.59 -4.52
N VAL A 72 -1.98 -3.45 -4.49
CA VAL A 72 -1.47 -4.10 -5.71
C VAL A 72 -2.53 -4.98 -6.35
N THR A 73 -3.22 -5.81 -5.57
CA THR A 73 -4.31 -6.65 -6.08
C THR A 73 -5.41 -5.80 -6.73
N ASN A 74 -5.87 -4.75 -6.06
CA ASN A 74 -6.94 -3.88 -6.56
C ASN A 74 -6.55 -3.18 -7.87
N ASP A 75 -5.34 -2.62 -7.98
CA ASP A 75 -4.88 -1.99 -9.22
C ASP A 75 -4.83 -3.01 -10.37
N LEU A 76 -4.30 -4.20 -10.10
CA LEU A 76 -4.19 -5.27 -11.08
C LEU A 76 -5.54 -5.83 -11.52
N GLU A 77 -6.55 -5.81 -10.64
CA GLU A 77 -7.93 -6.20 -10.92
C GLU A 77 -8.70 -5.09 -11.66
N ALA A 78 -8.39 -3.83 -11.40
CA ALA A 78 -8.88 -2.69 -12.17
C ALA A 78 -8.32 -2.63 -13.61
N GLY A 79 -7.36 -3.50 -13.95
CA GLY A 79 -6.76 -3.58 -15.28
C GLY A 79 -5.59 -2.63 -15.51
N GLU A 80 -5.04 -2.04 -14.44
CA GLU A 80 -3.89 -1.16 -14.52
C GLU A 80 -2.65 -1.88 -15.08
N ASN A 81 -1.77 -1.10 -15.72
CA ASN A 81 -0.55 -1.63 -16.32
C ASN A 81 0.35 -2.26 -15.24
N PRO A 82 0.70 -3.56 -15.33
CA PRO A 82 1.56 -4.21 -14.33
C PRO A 82 2.94 -3.59 -14.13
N VAL A 83 3.50 -2.94 -15.16
CA VAL A 83 4.77 -2.22 -15.06
C VAL A 83 4.61 -0.99 -14.16
N GLU A 84 3.55 -0.22 -14.37
CA GLU A 84 3.23 0.97 -13.56
C GLU A 84 2.89 0.59 -12.12
N VAL A 85 2.06 -0.45 -11.93
CA VAL A 85 1.75 -0.96 -10.59
C VAL A 85 3.02 -1.38 -9.86
N SER A 86 3.91 -2.12 -10.54
CA SER A 86 5.19 -2.54 -9.99
C SER A 86 6.10 -1.36 -9.62
N ALA A 87 6.19 -0.34 -10.49
CA ALA A 87 7.01 0.84 -10.27
C ALA A 87 6.47 1.70 -9.11
N ASN A 88 5.15 1.90 -9.05
CA ASN A 88 4.48 2.65 -8.00
C ASN A 88 4.77 2.08 -6.60
N VAL A 89 4.74 0.75 -6.48
CA VAL A 89 5.08 0.09 -5.22
C VAL A 89 6.58 -0.12 -5.06
N ARG A 90 7.42 0.17 -6.07
CA ARG A 90 8.88 -0.01 -6.04
C ARG A 90 9.32 -1.47 -5.88
N HIS A 91 8.64 -2.40 -6.55
CA HIS A 91 9.19 -3.74 -6.70
C HIS A 91 10.39 -3.72 -7.66
N HIS A 92 11.36 -4.59 -7.40
CA HIS A 92 12.58 -4.68 -8.20
C HIS A 92 12.33 -5.09 -9.66
N SER A 93 11.18 -5.70 -9.97
CA SER A 93 10.77 -6.01 -11.34
C SER A 93 9.26 -6.18 -11.46
N PRO A 94 8.68 -5.87 -12.65
CA PRO A 94 7.29 -6.23 -12.96
C PRO A 94 7.04 -7.74 -12.92
N GLY A 95 8.05 -8.55 -13.28
CA GLY A 95 7.99 -10.00 -13.20
C GLY A 95 7.72 -10.51 -11.78
N TYR A 96 8.38 -9.92 -10.78
CA TYR A 96 8.12 -10.24 -9.37
C TYR A 96 6.67 -9.90 -8.95
N THR A 97 6.18 -8.73 -9.37
CA THR A 97 4.78 -8.33 -9.14
C THR A 97 3.84 -9.38 -9.75
N MET A 98 4.05 -9.73 -11.01
CA MET A 98 3.19 -10.71 -11.70
C MET A 98 3.26 -12.11 -11.10
N ALA A 99 4.45 -12.56 -10.69
CA ALA A 99 4.61 -13.84 -10.00
C ALA A 99 3.86 -13.87 -8.66
N ARG A 100 3.85 -12.76 -7.92
CA ARG A 100 3.21 -12.70 -6.60
C ARG A 100 1.69 -12.52 -6.68
N TYR A 101 1.18 -11.73 -7.63
CA TYR A 101 -0.23 -11.32 -7.66
C TYR A 101 -1.03 -11.84 -8.87
N GLY A 102 -0.37 -12.44 -9.86
CA GLY A 102 -1.03 -12.88 -11.10
C GLY A 102 -2.08 -13.97 -10.92
N HIS A 103 -2.06 -14.69 -9.80
CA HIS A 103 -2.98 -15.79 -9.49
C HIS A 103 -4.44 -15.37 -9.34
N SER A 104 -4.73 -14.11 -8.99
CA SER A 104 -6.12 -13.59 -8.85
C SER A 104 -6.86 -13.49 -10.19
N ARG A 105 -6.19 -13.79 -11.33
CA ARG A 105 -6.69 -13.49 -12.69
C ARG A 105 -7.28 -14.67 -13.46
N LYS A 106 -7.73 -15.75 -12.80
CA LYS A 106 -8.34 -16.91 -13.49
C LYS A 106 -9.49 -16.50 -14.42
N ASP A 107 -10.29 -15.51 -14.01
CA ASP A 107 -11.40 -14.99 -14.83
C ASP A 107 -10.92 -14.07 -15.96
N GLY A 108 -9.80 -13.37 -15.76
CA GLY A 108 -9.17 -12.54 -16.78
C GLY A 108 -8.65 -13.37 -17.97
N ALA A 109 -8.04 -14.52 -17.70
CA ALA A 109 -7.56 -15.42 -18.75
C ALA A 109 -8.72 -15.96 -19.63
N ARG A 110 -9.85 -16.34 -19.00
CA ARG A 110 -11.06 -16.79 -19.71
C ARG A 110 -11.65 -15.67 -20.58
N ARG A 111 -11.78 -14.44 -20.06
CA ARG A 111 -12.26 -13.28 -20.83
C ARG A 111 -11.30 -12.93 -21.98
N LEU A 112 -10.00 -12.99 -21.75
CA LEU A 112 -9.00 -12.72 -22.78
C LEU A 112 -9.11 -13.72 -23.93
N ALA A 113 -9.22 -15.02 -23.63
CA ALA A 113 -9.43 -16.05 -24.64
C ALA A 113 -10.71 -15.82 -25.46
N ALA A 114 -11.83 -15.52 -24.80
CA ALA A 114 -13.10 -15.25 -25.47
C ALA A 114 -13.04 -14.01 -26.39
N SER A 115 -12.39 -12.93 -25.94
CA SER A 115 -12.23 -11.71 -26.74
C SER A 115 -11.16 -11.81 -27.84
N GLY A 116 -10.18 -12.70 -27.68
CA GLY A 116 -9.12 -12.93 -28.67
C GLY A 116 -9.66 -13.57 -29.94
N ALA A 117 -10.57 -14.54 -29.82
CA ALA A 117 -11.21 -15.20 -30.97
C ALA A 117 -11.94 -14.19 -31.88
N GLY A 118 -12.64 -13.21 -31.29
CA GLY A 118 -13.29 -12.13 -32.03
C GLY A 118 -12.33 -11.17 -32.71
N ARG A 119 -11.21 -10.83 -32.06
CA ARG A 119 -10.18 -9.95 -32.62
C ARG A 119 -9.40 -10.57 -33.77
N LEU A 120 -9.29 -11.90 -33.80
CA LEU A 120 -8.64 -12.66 -34.86
C LEU A 120 -9.59 -13.02 -36.02
N GLY A 121 -10.85 -12.57 -35.99
CA GLY A 121 -11.84 -12.88 -37.03
C GLY A 121 -12.27 -14.35 -37.07
N LEU A 122 -11.93 -15.15 -36.04
CA LEU A 122 -12.27 -16.57 -35.95
C LEU A 122 -13.70 -16.80 -35.48
N SER A 123 -14.42 -15.73 -35.10
CA SER A 123 -15.82 -15.80 -34.67
C SER A 123 -16.82 -16.13 -35.79
N SER A 124 -16.42 -16.10 -37.07
CA SER A 124 -17.30 -16.47 -38.20
C SER A 124 -17.13 -17.91 -38.68
N LEU A 125 -16.31 -18.72 -38.01
CA LEU A 125 -16.02 -20.13 -38.38
C LEU A 125 -16.79 -21.15 -37.53
N VAL A 126 -17.76 -20.70 -36.72
CA VAL A 126 -18.71 -21.51 -35.95
C VAL A 126 -20.13 -21.05 -36.25
#